data_AF-A0A3M7QGQ1-F1
#
_entry.id   AF-A0A3M7QGQ1-F1
#
_cell.length_a   1.000
_cell.length_b   1.000
_cell.length_c   1.000
_cell.angle_alpha   90.00
_cell.angle_beta   90.00
_cell.angle_gamma   90.00
#
_symmetry.space_group_name_H-M   'P 1'
#
loop_
_entity.id
_entity.type
_entity.pdbx_description
1 polymer ?
#
loop_
_entity_poly.entity_id
_entity_poly.type
_entity_poly.pdbx_seq_one_letter_code
_entity_poly.pdbx_strand_id
1 'polypeptide(L)'
;SDNTDEDDLHDAETIKDSDENKASKKIDFDDFLSFMVQKRPVIERALRQNEPNIFFDYTCSIDDTKKGQDENIIKIELKKTFNMPDKLASSSIITCLDWSTQHPELLLGAYDNMSFNFEDSDSEAIVALWNAKSDQKIPLQTFTTTSLVTSCTFSPFNPSLIIGSTYSGQIVMWDTRSNKRTPIQRSSLSISSHVNPVYCIHVLGNQLIVSISNDGKVCTWSLENLNIPIESTDLMLKQPANRQVYATCLDFQTQCQTEEMGSMQKLAVLGAEDGYCHSIATNK
;
A
#
# COMPACT_ATOMS: atom_id res chain seq x y z
N SER A 1 14.51 77.70 50.13
CA SER A 1 14.17 77.44 48.72
C SER A 1 14.77 76.09 48.38
N ASP A 2 14.19 75.04 48.94
CA ASP A 2 13.02 74.31 48.39
C ASP A 2 13.57 73.23 47.44
N ASN A 3 13.71 72.01 47.96
CA ASN A 3 12.70 70.93 47.92
C ASN A 3 12.49 70.38 46.52
N THR A 4 12.93 69.13 46.34
CA THR A 4 12.22 67.93 45.86
C THR A 4 13.33 66.93 45.50
N ASP A 5 13.57 65.87 46.28
CA ASP A 5 12.76 64.63 46.36
C ASP A 5 12.55 64.03 44.96
N GLU A 6 12.67 62.75 44.66
CA GLU A 6 12.99 61.47 45.30
C GLU A 6 13.14 60.51 44.07
N ASP A 7 13.57 59.26 44.28
CA ASP A 7 13.42 58.13 43.32
C ASP A 7 14.44 57.97 42.17
N ASP A 8 15.62 57.42 42.49
CA ASP A 8 16.55 56.83 41.51
C ASP A 8 17.05 55.44 41.98
N LEU A 9 16.13 54.57 42.44
CA LEU A 9 16.52 53.25 42.95
C LEU A 9 15.46 52.15 42.82
N HIS A 10 14.86 51.98 41.65
CA HIS A 10 14.15 50.72 41.30
C HIS A 10 14.08 50.53 39.77
N ASP A 11 15.16 50.03 39.16
CA ASP A 11 15.10 49.51 37.77
C ASP A 11 16.11 48.36 37.56
N ALA A 12 16.31 47.54 38.59
CA ALA A 12 16.93 46.23 38.46
C ALA A 12 15.89 45.17 38.84
N GLU A 13 15.71 44.18 37.96
CA GLU A 13 14.80 43.02 38.08
C GLU A 13 13.35 43.24 37.64
N THR A 14 13.08 43.19 36.32
CA THR A 14 11.86 42.55 35.74
C THR A 14 11.85 42.51 34.21
N ILE A 15 12.97 42.14 33.57
CA ILE A 15 12.97 41.87 32.12
C ILE A 15 13.79 40.61 31.86
N LYS A 16 13.28 39.43 32.24
CA LYS A 16 13.81 38.15 31.73
C LYS A 16 12.89 36.92 31.79
N ASP A 17 11.62 37.06 32.18
CA ASP A 17 10.70 35.89 32.28
C ASP A 17 9.53 35.91 31.28
N SER A 18 9.52 36.84 30.30
CA SER A 18 8.39 36.98 29.37
C SER A 18 8.55 36.25 28.02
N ASP A 19 9.69 35.61 27.77
CA ASP A 19 9.96 34.93 26.49
C ASP A 19 9.86 33.40 26.55
N GLU A 20 10.06 32.75 27.71
CA GLU A 20 9.83 31.29 27.84
C GLU A 20 8.32 30.94 27.81
N ASN A 21 7.46 31.82 28.33
CA ASN A 21 6.00 31.64 28.30
C ASN A 21 5.34 32.00 26.97
N LYS A 22 6.11 32.43 25.96
CA LYS A 22 5.64 32.55 24.57
C LYS A 22 5.94 31.31 23.73
N ALA A 23 6.83 30.42 24.20
CA ALA A 23 7.10 29.13 23.56
C ALA A 23 5.99 28.11 23.81
N SER A 24 5.22 28.28 24.89
CA SER A 24 3.89 27.68 25.07
C SER A 24 2.81 28.50 24.36
N LYS A 25 3.09 28.96 23.13
CA LYS A 25 2.05 29.38 22.19
C LYS A 25 1.00 28.27 22.20
N LYS A 26 -0.24 28.61 22.56
CA LYS A 26 -1.44 27.74 22.48
C LYS A 26 -1.31 26.84 21.25
N ILE A 27 -0.78 25.64 21.45
CA ILE A 27 -0.85 24.59 20.46
C ILE A 27 -2.31 24.23 20.50
N ASP A 28 -3.00 24.38 19.37
CA ASP A 28 -4.39 23.96 19.29
C ASP A 28 -4.41 22.47 19.65
N PHE A 29 -5.01 22.15 20.80
CA PHE A 29 -4.92 20.81 21.38
C PHE A 29 -5.52 19.77 20.44
N ASP A 30 -6.52 20.18 19.64
CA ASP A 30 -7.16 19.35 18.62
C ASP A 30 -6.23 19.05 17.43
N ASP A 31 -5.50 20.05 16.93
CA ASP A 31 -4.52 19.86 15.85
C ASP A 31 -3.37 18.95 16.32
N PHE A 32 -2.89 19.15 17.55
CA PHE A 32 -1.88 18.28 18.15
C PHE A 32 -2.37 16.84 18.38
N LEU A 33 -3.61 16.66 18.86
CA LEU A 33 -4.21 15.34 19.01
C LEU A 33 -4.33 14.64 17.66
N SER A 34 -4.80 15.35 16.63
CA SER A 34 -4.92 14.81 15.27
C SER A 34 -3.56 14.39 14.72
N PHE A 35 -2.53 15.21 14.95
CA PHE A 35 -1.15 14.91 14.57
C PHE A 35 -0.60 13.70 15.33
N MET A 36 -0.79 13.64 16.64
CA MET A 36 -0.33 12.52 17.47
C MET A 36 -1.00 11.21 17.06
N VAL A 37 -2.31 11.23 16.79
CA VAL A 37 -3.04 10.05 16.28
C VAL A 37 -2.50 9.65 14.90
N GLN A 38 -2.19 10.61 14.03
CA GLN A 38 -1.64 10.35 12.70
C GLN A 38 -0.22 9.77 12.75
N LYS A 39 0.62 10.24 13.69
CA LYS A 39 2.03 9.81 13.80
C LYS A 39 2.24 8.60 14.70
N ARG A 40 1.31 8.31 15.61
CA ARG A 40 1.36 7.15 16.52
C ARG A 40 1.70 5.84 15.78
N PRO A 41 1.06 5.47 14.66
CA PRO A 41 1.40 4.24 13.94
C PRO A 41 2.86 4.15 13.49
N VAL A 42 3.43 5.28 13.05
CA VAL A 42 4.83 5.36 12.61
C VAL A 42 5.78 5.22 13.79
N ILE A 43 5.46 5.87 14.91
CA ILE A 43 6.26 5.80 16.14
C ILE A 43 6.19 4.39 16.76
N GLU A 44 5.00 3.80 16.88
CA GLU A 44 4.83 2.43 17.36
C GLU A 44 5.57 1.42 16.50
N ARG A 45 5.61 1.67 15.19
CA ARG A 45 6.39 0.85 14.26
C ARG A 45 7.88 0.98 14.50
N ALA A 46 8.40 2.19 14.65
CA ALA A 46 9.82 2.41 14.94
C ALA A 46 10.23 1.78 16.28
N LEU A 47 9.40 1.89 17.31
CA LEU A 47 9.65 1.26 18.62
C LEU A 47 9.64 -0.27 18.58
N ARG A 48 8.87 -0.86 17.66
CA ARG A 48 8.74 -2.32 17.50
C ARG A 48 9.65 -2.91 16.43
N GLN A 49 10.37 -2.09 15.67
CA GLN A 49 11.48 -2.58 14.89
C GLN A 49 12.52 -3.07 15.90
N ASN A 50 12.47 -4.38 16.19
CA ASN A 50 13.59 -5.08 16.78
C ASN A 50 14.74 -4.95 15.77
N GLU A 51 15.51 -3.87 15.89
CA GLU A 51 16.87 -3.80 15.39
C GLU A 51 17.55 -5.10 15.85
N PRO A 52 18.26 -5.83 14.96
CA PRO A 52 19.12 -6.90 15.42
C PRO A 52 20.03 -6.29 16.48
N ASN A 53 19.97 -6.84 17.69
CA ASN A 53 20.63 -6.29 18.85
C ASN A 53 22.13 -6.14 18.53
N ILE A 54 22.60 -4.93 18.19
CA ILE A 54 24.02 -4.68 17.91
C ILE A 54 24.88 -4.93 19.16
N PHE A 55 24.24 -5.09 20.32
CA PHE A 55 24.82 -5.54 21.58
C PHE A 55 24.80 -7.05 21.74
N PHE A 56 24.62 -7.82 20.65
CA PHE A 56 24.79 -9.26 20.69
C PHE A 56 26.25 -9.58 21.01
N ASP A 57 26.48 -10.07 22.23
CA ASP A 57 27.81 -10.42 22.69
C ASP A 57 28.28 -11.68 21.95
N TYR A 58 29.11 -11.48 20.93
CA TYR A 58 29.73 -12.56 20.16
C TYR A 58 30.74 -13.38 20.97
N THR A 59 31.03 -13.02 22.22
CA THR A 59 32.03 -13.71 23.05
C THR A 59 31.50 -14.92 23.81
N CYS A 60 30.19 -15.23 23.72
CA CYS A 60 29.53 -16.15 24.66
C CYS A 60 28.85 -17.41 24.08
N SER A 61 29.09 -17.79 22.82
CA SER A 61 28.45 -19.01 22.26
C SER A 61 29.38 -19.81 21.33
N ILE A 62 30.41 -20.42 21.91
CA ILE A 62 31.23 -21.45 21.23
C ILE A 62 30.74 -22.88 21.52
N ASP A 63 29.83 -23.10 22.47
CA ASP A 63 29.31 -24.44 22.77
C ASP A 63 27.82 -24.53 22.45
N ASP A 64 27.50 -25.16 21.31
CA ASP A 64 26.42 -26.13 21.12
C ASP A 64 25.99 -26.29 19.65
N THR A 65 26.91 -26.77 18.79
CA THR A 65 26.54 -27.32 17.47
C THR A 65 26.51 -28.84 17.52
N LYS A 66 25.48 -29.38 18.19
CA LYS A 66 24.91 -30.70 17.88
C LYS A 66 23.40 -30.55 17.73
N LYS A 67 22.96 -29.96 16.62
CA LYS A 67 21.60 -30.18 16.13
C LYS A 67 21.67 -31.16 14.96
N GLY A 68 21.18 -32.36 15.27
CA GLY A 68 21.05 -33.48 14.37
C GLY A 68 20.20 -33.10 13.16
N GLN A 69 20.47 -33.87 12.11
CA GLN A 69 19.78 -33.88 10.84
C GLN A 69 18.32 -34.28 11.08
N ASP A 70 17.42 -33.29 11.16
CA ASP A 70 15.99 -33.54 10.97
C ASP A 70 15.69 -33.36 9.47
N GLU A 71 15.39 -34.49 8.85
CA GLU A 71 15.01 -34.67 7.46
C GLU A 71 13.84 -33.75 7.06
N ASN A 72 14.03 -33.02 5.94
CA ASN A 72 13.07 -32.41 5.01
C ASN A 72 11.55 -32.36 5.35
N ILE A 73 11.17 -31.98 6.57
CA ILE A 73 9.79 -31.68 6.92
C ILE A 73 9.69 -30.18 7.17
N ILE A 74 8.97 -29.48 6.28
CA ILE A 74 8.64 -28.07 6.46
C ILE A 74 7.53 -28.00 7.52
N LYS A 75 7.89 -27.63 8.75
CA LYS A 75 6.92 -27.35 9.82
C LYS A 75 6.28 -25.99 9.55
N ILE A 76 4.97 -25.98 9.33
CA ILE A 76 4.18 -24.73 9.17
C ILE A 76 3.70 -24.31 10.56
N GLU A 77 4.08 -23.11 10.98
CA GLU A 77 3.63 -22.51 12.24
C GLU A 77 2.73 -21.30 11.97
N LEU A 78 1.56 -21.27 12.60
CA LEU A 78 0.69 -20.10 12.57
C LEU A 78 1.30 -19.01 13.46
N LYS A 79 1.98 -18.04 12.84
CA LYS A 79 2.59 -16.92 13.57
C LYS A 79 1.57 -15.91 14.08
N LYS A 80 0.54 -15.60 13.27
CA LYS A 80 -0.39 -14.51 13.58
C LYS A 80 -1.72 -14.65 12.88
N THR A 81 -2.77 -14.15 13.53
CA THR A 81 -4.12 -14.05 12.96
C THR A 81 -4.57 -12.60 13.05
N PHE A 82 -4.93 -12.03 11.91
CA PHE A 82 -5.51 -10.70 11.79
C PHE A 82 -7.02 -10.83 11.73
N ASN A 83 -7.71 -10.24 12.71
CA ASN A 83 -9.18 -10.23 12.74
C ASN A 83 -9.62 -8.78 12.59
N MET A 84 -10.32 -8.48 11.52
CA MET A 84 -10.96 -7.19 11.40
C MET A 84 -12.01 -7.03 12.52
N PRO A 85 -12.01 -5.89 13.24
CA PRO A 85 -12.93 -5.68 14.36
C PRO A 85 -14.36 -5.36 13.92
N ASP A 86 -14.59 -5.09 12.63
CA ASP A 86 -15.89 -4.69 12.12
C ASP A 86 -16.78 -5.90 11.78
N LYS A 87 -18.07 -5.84 12.10
CA LYS A 87 -19.04 -6.92 11.85
C LYS A 87 -19.16 -7.28 10.36
N LEU A 88 -18.87 -6.32 9.46
CA LEU A 88 -18.78 -6.55 8.01
C LEU A 88 -17.70 -7.57 7.63
N ALA A 89 -16.64 -7.68 8.44
CA ALA A 89 -15.52 -8.55 8.09
C ALA A 89 -15.73 -10.02 8.45
N SER A 90 -16.79 -10.36 9.20
CA SER A 90 -17.10 -11.76 9.52
C SER A 90 -17.61 -12.55 8.31
N SER A 91 -18.11 -11.87 7.27
CA SER A 91 -18.56 -12.46 5.99
C SER A 91 -17.65 -12.10 4.82
N SER A 92 -16.58 -11.33 5.05
CA SER A 92 -15.73 -10.84 3.97
C SER A 92 -14.70 -11.88 3.54
N ILE A 93 -14.55 -12.07 2.24
CA ILE A 93 -13.50 -12.89 1.64
C ILE A 93 -12.26 -12.02 1.37
N ILE A 94 -11.09 -12.62 1.46
CA ILE A 94 -9.84 -11.95 1.08
C ILE A 94 -9.61 -12.25 -0.40
N THR A 95 -9.61 -11.22 -1.24
CA THR A 95 -9.39 -11.36 -2.69
C THR A 95 -7.91 -11.28 -3.04
N CYS A 96 -7.17 -10.40 -2.37
CA CYS A 96 -5.77 -10.15 -2.64
C CYS A 96 -5.00 -9.77 -1.37
N LEU A 97 -3.73 -10.16 -1.33
CA LEU A 97 -2.77 -9.78 -0.30
C LEU A 97 -1.50 -9.29 -0.99
N ASP A 98 -0.94 -8.18 -0.52
CA ASP A 98 0.34 -7.67 -1.03
C ASP A 98 1.23 -7.15 0.11
N TRP A 99 2.54 -7.25 -0.07
CA TRP A 99 3.54 -6.83 0.92
C TRP A 99 4.29 -5.61 0.41
N SER A 100 4.55 -4.65 1.30
CA SER A 100 5.34 -3.48 0.91
C SER A 100 6.82 -3.84 0.81
N THR A 101 7.46 -3.51 -0.32
CA THR A 101 8.89 -3.76 -0.56
C THR A 101 9.79 -2.90 0.32
N GLN A 102 9.41 -1.64 0.57
CA GLN A 102 10.13 -0.71 1.45
C GLN A 102 9.98 -1.07 2.92
N HIS A 103 8.85 -1.69 3.26
CA HIS A 103 8.36 -1.85 4.62
C HIS A 103 7.80 -3.27 4.80
N PRO A 104 8.66 -4.29 4.95
CA PRO A 104 8.26 -5.70 4.92
C PRO A 104 7.34 -6.12 6.08
N GLU A 105 7.15 -5.26 7.08
CA GLU A 105 6.13 -5.47 8.11
C GLU A 105 4.72 -5.05 7.71
N LEU A 106 4.57 -4.26 6.65
CA LEU A 106 3.28 -3.79 6.17
C LEU A 106 2.69 -4.81 5.20
N LEU A 107 1.48 -5.24 5.53
CA LEU A 107 0.68 -6.17 4.76
C LEU A 107 -0.60 -5.44 4.32
N LEU A 108 -0.89 -5.46 3.03
CA LEU A 108 -2.16 -5.02 2.49
C LEU A 108 -3.07 -6.21 2.32
N GLY A 109 -4.34 -6.06 2.69
CA GLY A 109 -5.37 -7.02 2.35
C GLY A 109 -6.58 -6.34 1.74
N ALA A 110 -7.00 -6.83 0.57
CA ALA A 110 -8.28 -6.50 -0.02
C ALA A 110 -9.34 -7.47 0.51
N TYR A 111 -10.39 -6.90 1.09
CA TYR A 111 -11.54 -7.59 1.62
C TYR A 111 -12.75 -7.23 0.79
N ASP A 112 -13.42 -8.26 0.32
CA ASP A 112 -14.67 -8.15 -0.41
C ASP A 112 -15.79 -8.69 0.48
N ASN A 113 -16.80 -7.86 0.72
CA ASN A 113 -17.99 -8.29 1.41
C ASN A 113 -18.98 -8.81 0.37
N MET A 114 -18.82 -10.08 -0.01
CA MET A 114 -19.78 -10.79 -0.84
C MET A 114 -21.03 -11.17 -0.02
N SER A 115 -21.67 -10.19 0.63
CA SER A 115 -23.03 -10.39 1.11
C SER A 115 -23.93 -10.43 -0.12
N PHE A 116 -24.32 -11.64 -0.55
CA PHE A 116 -25.27 -11.95 -1.62
C PHE A 116 -26.69 -11.37 -1.39
N ASN A 117 -26.83 -10.30 -0.62
CA ASN A 117 -28.09 -9.59 -0.43
C ASN A 117 -28.20 -8.53 -1.53
N PHE A 118 -28.90 -8.89 -2.61
CA PHE A 118 -29.24 -8.01 -3.74
C PHE A 118 -30.03 -6.75 -3.36
N GLU A 119 -30.33 -6.52 -2.06
CA GLU A 119 -31.16 -5.42 -1.56
C GLU A 119 -30.35 -4.23 -1.00
N ASP A 120 -29.07 -4.40 -0.67
CA ASP A 120 -28.19 -3.31 -0.25
C ASP A 120 -27.28 -2.91 -1.42
N SER A 121 -27.68 -1.87 -2.16
CA SER A 121 -26.96 -1.33 -3.33
C SER A 121 -25.57 -0.73 -3.01
N ASP A 122 -25.17 -0.71 -1.74
CA ASP A 122 -23.89 -0.17 -1.26
C ASP A 122 -22.96 -1.31 -0.84
N SER A 123 -22.62 -2.18 -1.79
CA SER A 123 -21.55 -3.17 -1.58
C SER A 123 -20.19 -2.45 -1.51
N GLU A 124 -19.81 -2.06 -0.29
CA GLU A 124 -18.52 -1.44 -0.03
C GLU A 124 -17.41 -2.49 0.09
N ALA A 125 -16.36 -2.34 -0.71
CA ALA A 125 -15.15 -3.11 -0.54
C ALA A 125 -14.20 -2.39 0.41
N ILE A 126 -13.51 -3.16 1.24
CA ILE A 126 -12.61 -2.64 2.26
C ILE A 126 -11.20 -3.10 1.95
N VAL A 127 -10.26 -2.16 1.88
CA VAL A 127 -8.82 -2.47 1.84
C VAL A 127 -8.23 -2.11 3.19
N ALA A 128 -7.61 -3.07 3.86
CA ALA A 128 -7.03 -2.85 5.17
C ALA A 128 -5.50 -2.97 5.13
N LEU A 129 -4.85 -2.00 5.77
CA LEU A 129 -3.41 -1.99 6.00
C LEU A 129 -3.10 -2.59 7.36
N TRP A 130 -2.33 -3.67 7.37
CA TRP A 130 -1.91 -4.41 8.54
C TRP A 130 -0.43 -4.21 8.83
N ASN A 131 -0.08 -4.34 10.10
CA ASN A 131 1.31 -4.40 10.53
C ASN A 131 1.59 -5.75 11.20
N ALA A 132 2.43 -6.56 10.57
CA ALA A 132 2.80 -7.88 11.06
C ALA A 132 3.54 -7.84 12.41
N LYS A 133 4.29 -6.77 12.69
CA LYS A 133 5.02 -6.58 13.95
C LYS A 133 4.13 -6.09 15.11
N SER A 134 2.95 -5.56 14.82
CA SER A 134 2.06 -5.01 15.87
C SER A 134 1.27 -6.10 16.57
N ASP A 135 1.35 -6.23 17.90
CA ASP A 135 0.53 -7.19 18.66
C ASP A 135 -0.97 -6.89 18.66
N GLN A 136 -1.34 -5.68 18.24
CA GLN A 136 -2.74 -5.31 18.06
C GLN A 136 -3.27 -5.99 16.81
N LYS A 137 -4.39 -6.73 16.96
CA LYS A 137 -5.10 -7.39 15.86
C LYS A 137 -5.98 -6.44 15.04
N ILE A 138 -5.71 -5.14 15.10
CA ILE A 138 -6.53 -4.09 14.49
C ILE A 138 -5.76 -3.55 13.27
N PRO A 139 -6.43 -3.28 12.14
CA PRO A 139 -5.75 -2.66 11.00
C PRO A 139 -5.24 -1.27 11.35
N LEU A 140 -4.09 -0.88 10.81
CA LEU A 140 -3.54 0.47 10.96
C LEU A 140 -4.44 1.52 10.30
N GLN A 141 -4.91 1.20 9.09
CA GLN A 141 -5.77 2.06 8.30
C GLN A 141 -6.70 1.20 7.45
N THR A 142 -7.92 1.68 7.24
CA THR A 142 -8.90 1.05 6.37
C THR A 142 -9.34 2.04 5.30
N PHE A 143 -9.43 1.55 4.07
CA PHE A 143 -9.90 2.29 2.91
C PHE A 143 -11.18 1.64 2.41
N THR A 144 -12.11 2.46 1.94
CA THR A 144 -13.40 2.02 1.42
C THR A 144 -13.53 2.37 -0.06
N THR A 145 -14.20 1.48 -0.78
CA THR A 145 -14.46 1.63 -2.22
C THR A 145 -15.90 1.27 -2.51
N THR A 146 -16.50 1.98 -3.45
CA THR A 146 -17.89 1.79 -3.91
C THR A 146 -18.09 0.52 -4.75
N SER A 147 -17.02 -0.19 -5.08
CA SER A 147 -17.06 -1.39 -5.91
C SER A 147 -16.05 -2.41 -5.40
N LEU A 148 -16.26 -3.67 -5.72
CA LEU A 148 -15.46 -4.79 -5.25
C LEU A 148 -14.00 -4.69 -5.70
N VAL A 149 -13.06 -4.84 -4.76
CA VAL A 149 -11.62 -4.78 -5.07
C VAL A 149 -11.12 -6.17 -5.42
N THR A 150 -10.63 -6.32 -6.64
CA THR A 150 -10.16 -7.59 -7.21
C THR A 150 -8.68 -7.83 -6.89
N SER A 151 -7.86 -6.80 -7.05
CA SER A 151 -6.42 -6.84 -6.80
C SER A 151 -5.97 -5.52 -6.19
N CYS A 152 -4.97 -5.59 -5.32
CA CYS A 152 -4.39 -4.42 -4.68
C CYS A 152 -2.88 -4.58 -4.62
N THR A 153 -2.14 -3.49 -4.82
CA THR A 153 -0.69 -3.50 -4.76
C THR A 153 -0.12 -2.23 -4.14
N PHE A 154 1.00 -2.37 -3.46
CA PHE A 154 1.80 -1.23 -3.03
C PHE A 154 2.63 -0.68 -4.19
N SER A 155 2.80 0.65 -4.21
CA SER A 155 3.83 1.23 -5.05
C SER A 155 5.22 0.95 -4.44
N PRO A 156 6.16 0.33 -5.16
CA PRO A 156 7.51 0.07 -4.65
C PRO A 156 8.35 1.35 -4.53
N PHE A 157 7.98 2.41 -5.27
CA PHE A 157 8.66 3.71 -5.25
C PHE A 157 8.13 4.63 -4.16
N ASN A 158 6.81 4.59 -3.95
CA ASN A 158 6.12 5.47 -3.01
C ASN A 158 5.32 4.63 -2.00
N PRO A 159 5.89 4.29 -0.83
CA PRO A 159 5.24 3.40 0.13
C PRO A 159 3.95 3.99 0.74
N SER A 160 3.73 5.29 0.60
CA SER A 160 2.50 5.94 1.03
C SER A 160 1.32 5.69 0.09
N LEU A 161 1.59 5.33 -1.17
CA LEU A 161 0.58 5.13 -2.20
C LEU A 161 0.22 3.65 -2.34
N ILE A 162 -1.08 3.42 -2.33
CA ILE A 162 -1.68 2.11 -2.53
C ILE A 162 -2.54 2.19 -3.79
N ILE A 163 -2.43 1.20 -4.65
CA ILE A 163 -3.18 1.11 -5.89
C ILE A 163 -4.10 -0.10 -5.79
N GLY A 164 -5.35 0.06 -6.20
CA GLY A 164 -6.33 -1.00 -6.27
C GLY A 164 -6.99 -1.05 -7.62
N SER A 165 -7.39 -2.25 -8.02
CA SER A 165 -8.24 -2.48 -9.16
C SER A 165 -9.62 -2.91 -8.69
N THR A 166 -10.64 -2.47 -9.41
CA THR A 166 -12.04 -2.70 -9.05
C THR A 166 -12.72 -3.59 -10.08
N TYR A 167 -13.75 -4.31 -9.65
CA TYR A 167 -14.55 -5.19 -10.50
C TYR A 167 -15.27 -4.43 -11.63
N SER A 168 -15.52 -3.14 -11.45
CA SER A 168 -16.12 -2.26 -12.46
C SER A 168 -15.16 -1.82 -13.58
N GLY A 169 -13.88 -2.22 -13.53
CA GLY A 169 -12.85 -1.77 -14.47
C GLY A 169 -12.15 -0.47 -14.08
N GLN A 170 -12.56 0.16 -12.98
CA GLN A 170 -11.86 1.33 -12.45
C GLN A 170 -10.55 0.92 -11.75
N ILE A 171 -9.55 1.79 -11.86
CA ILE A 171 -8.33 1.75 -11.05
C ILE A 171 -8.44 2.88 -10.04
N VAL A 172 -8.22 2.55 -8.79
CA VAL A 172 -8.36 3.45 -7.66
C VAL A 172 -7.02 3.59 -6.95
N MET A 173 -6.77 4.77 -6.40
CA MET A 173 -5.55 5.06 -5.67
C MET A 173 -5.89 5.65 -4.31
N TRP A 174 -5.20 5.17 -3.28
CA TRP A 174 -5.26 5.69 -1.92
C TRP A 174 -3.88 6.19 -1.48
N ASP A 175 -3.88 7.25 -0.67
CA ASP A 175 -2.69 7.71 0.04
C ASP A 175 -2.90 7.50 1.53
N THR A 176 -2.02 6.72 2.14
CA THR A 176 -1.96 6.46 3.59
C THR A 176 -1.74 7.74 4.41
N ARG A 177 -1.15 8.78 3.82
CA ARG A 177 -0.97 10.08 4.49
C ARG A 177 -2.28 10.84 4.64
N SER A 178 -3.22 10.60 3.73
CA SER A 178 -4.55 11.20 3.77
C SER A 178 -5.43 10.39 4.73
N ASN A 179 -6.07 11.05 5.68
CA ASN A 179 -7.00 10.38 6.61
C ASN A 179 -8.39 10.14 5.98
N LYS A 180 -8.46 10.17 4.64
CA LYS A 180 -9.69 9.90 3.90
C LYS A 180 -9.76 8.40 3.63
N ARG A 181 -10.89 7.79 3.98
CA ARG A 181 -11.14 6.38 3.66
C ARG A 181 -11.43 6.16 2.19
N THR A 182 -11.96 7.18 1.51
CA THR A 182 -12.27 7.13 0.08
C THR A 182 -11.00 7.28 -0.77
N PRO A 183 -10.97 6.69 -1.98
CA PRO A 183 -9.84 6.85 -2.89
C PRO A 183 -9.71 8.30 -3.35
N ILE A 184 -8.47 8.73 -3.52
CA ILE A 184 -8.08 10.09 -3.88
C ILE A 184 -8.29 10.30 -5.37
N GLN A 185 -7.88 9.31 -6.16
CA GLN A 185 -7.99 9.32 -7.60
C GLN A 185 -8.64 8.03 -8.08
N ARG A 186 -9.46 8.16 -9.13
CA ARG A 186 -10.10 7.06 -9.83
C ARG A 186 -9.86 7.24 -11.32
N SER A 187 -9.62 6.16 -12.03
CA SER A 187 -9.55 6.20 -13.50
C SER A 187 -10.93 6.43 -14.12
N SER A 188 -10.95 7.03 -15.30
CA SER A 188 -12.18 7.19 -16.07
C SER A 188 -12.56 5.86 -16.74
N LEU A 189 -13.85 5.53 -16.69
CA LEU A 189 -14.44 4.46 -17.50
C LEU A 189 -14.65 5.00 -18.92
N SER A 190 -13.82 4.55 -19.85
CA SER A 190 -13.86 4.93 -21.26
C SER A 190 -13.52 3.72 -22.12
N ILE A 191 -13.74 3.81 -23.43
CA ILE A 191 -13.44 2.73 -24.39
C ILE A 191 -11.94 2.38 -24.43
N SER A 192 -11.08 3.36 -24.14
CA SER A 192 -9.63 3.18 -24.03
C SER A 192 -9.20 2.63 -22.66
N SER A 193 -10.10 2.66 -21.67
CA SER A 193 -9.91 2.13 -20.33
C SER A 193 -10.55 0.74 -20.22
N HIS A 194 -10.34 0.10 -19.08
CA HIS A 194 -10.99 -1.16 -18.75
C HIS A 194 -12.47 -0.94 -18.47
N VAL A 195 -13.31 -1.79 -19.04
CA VAL A 195 -14.77 -1.81 -18.81
C VAL A 195 -15.18 -3.05 -18.00
N ASN A 196 -14.33 -4.07 -18.02
CA ASN A 196 -14.51 -5.35 -17.34
C ASN A 196 -13.65 -5.42 -16.06
N PRO A 197 -13.90 -6.41 -15.18
CA PRO A 197 -13.09 -6.59 -13.98
C PRO A 197 -11.61 -6.74 -14.30
N VAL A 198 -10.81 -5.94 -13.60
CA VAL A 198 -9.35 -5.96 -13.70
C VAL A 198 -8.83 -6.98 -12.71
N TYR A 199 -8.30 -8.12 -13.16
CA TYR A 199 -7.88 -9.20 -12.25
C TYR A 199 -6.50 -8.99 -11.66
N CYS A 200 -5.62 -8.32 -12.39
CA CYS A 200 -4.24 -8.16 -11.98
C CYS A 200 -3.76 -6.75 -12.28
N ILE A 201 -3.04 -6.19 -11.32
CA ILE A 201 -2.37 -4.90 -11.42
C ILE A 201 -0.94 -5.05 -10.93
N HIS A 202 0.01 -4.49 -11.67
CA HIS A 202 1.42 -4.59 -11.35
C HIS A 202 2.09 -3.23 -11.58
N VAL A 203 2.95 -2.82 -10.64
CA VAL A 203 3.69 -1.56 -10.77
C VAL A 203 5.09 -1.84 -11.31
N LEU A 204 5.45 -1.12 -12.37
CA LEU A 204 6.76 -1.19 -13.02
C LEU A 204 7.69 -0.06 -12.55
N GLY A 205 9.00 -0.32 -12.74
CA GLY A 205 10.15 0.56 -12.52
C GLY A 205 9.93 2.07 -12.68
N ASN A 206 9.26 2.45 -13.76
CA ASN A 206 9.13 3.85 -14.17
C ASN A 206 7.87 4.51 -13.61
N GLN A 207 7.38 4.11 -12.43
CA GLN A 207 6.09 4.54 -11.89
C GLN A 207 4.92 4.31 -12.86
N LEU A 208 5.08 3.31 -13.75
CA LEU A 208 4.04 2.89 -14.67
C LEU A 208 3.28 1.75 -14.03
N ILE A 209 1.97 1.75 -14.21
CA ILE A 209 1.10 0.69 -13.71
C ILE A 209 0.60 -0.07 -14.91
N VAL A 210 0.73 -1.39 -14.90
CA VAL A 210 0.14 -2.26 -15.91
C VAL A 210 -1.03 -2.97 -15.28
N SER A 211 -2.17 -2.93 -15.94
CA SER A 211 -3.38 -3.60 -15.49
C SER A 211 -3.97 -4.45 -16.59
N ILE A 212 -4.53 -5.59 -16.17
CA ILE A 212 -5.14 -6.58 -17.06
C ILE A 212 -6.59 -6.77 -16.67
N SER A 213 -7.46 -6.74 -17.68
CA SER A 213 -8.89 -6.96 -17.52
C SER A 213 -9.39 -8.17 -18.31
N ASN A 214 -10.54 -8.67 -17.89
CA ASN A 214 -11.32 -9.68 -18.60
C ASN A 214 -11.98 -9.16 -19.89
N ASP A 215 -11.60 -7.98 -20.39
CA ASP A 215 -11.93 -7.54 -21.75
C ASP A 215 -10.86 -7.95 -22.77
N GLY A 216 -9.80 -8.61 -22.31
CA GLY A 216 -8.67 -9.00 -23.15
C GLY A 216 -7.78 -7.82 -23.51
N LYS A 217 -7.78 -6.76 -22.70
CA LYS A 217 -6.88 -5.61 -22.86
C LYS A 217 -5.84 -5.55 -21.74
N VAL A 218 -4.66 -5.06 -22.12
CA VAL A 218 -3.65 -4.59 -21.18
C VAL A 218 -3.56 -3.09 -21.31
N CYS A 219 -3.77 -2.39 -20.19
CA CYS A 219 -3.65 -0.94 -20.14
C CYS A 219 -2.44 -0.55 -19.29
N THR A 220 -1.63 0.37 -19.81
CA THR A 220 -0.53 1.00 -19.09
C THR A 220 -0.95 2.39 -18.64
N TRP A 221 -0.73 2.69 -17.37
CA TRP A 221 -1.12 3.93 -16.71
C TRP A 221 0.10 4.63 -16.14
N SER A 222 0.03 5.95 -16.03
CA SER A 222 0.98 6.73 -15.24
C SER A 222 0.48 6.88 -13.81
N LEU A 223 1.37 6.80 -12.82
CA LEU A 223 1.05 7.10 -11.43
C LEU A 223 0.54 8.54 -11.25
N GLU A 224 1.02 9.50 -12.04
CA GLU A 224 0.65 10.92 -11.91
C GLU A 224 -0.72 11.23 -12.54
N ASN A 225 -1.09 10.51 -13.59
CA ASN A 225 -2.33 10.72 -14.31
C ASN A 225 -3.06 9.40 -14.56
N LEU A 226 -3.92 9.03 -13.62
CA LEU A 226 -4.77 7.85 -13.71
C LEU A 226 -6.06 8.09 -14.52
N ASN A 227 -6.36 9.32 -14.94
CA ASN A 227 -7.63 9.60 -15.61
C ASN A 227 -7.74 8.89 -16.96
N ILE A 228 -6.62 8.79 -17.69
CA ILE A 228 -6.55 8.25 -19.05
C ILE A 228 -5.33 7.29 -19.12
N PRO A 229 -5.47 6.09 -19.69
CA PRO A 229 -4.34 5.19 -19.89
C PRO A 229 -3.40 5.74 -20.97
N ILE A 230 -2.09 5.53 -20.81
CA ILE A 230 -1.07 5.90 -21.79
C ILE A 230 -1.17 5.02 -23.03
N GLU A 231 -1.26 3.71 -22.80
CA GLU A 231 -1.33 2.71 -23.86
C GLU A 231 -2.39 1.68 -23.49
N SER A 232 -3.30 1.42 -24.42
CA SER A 232 -4.29 0.36 -24.31
C SER A 232 -4.05 -0.63 -25.46
N THR A 233 -3.57 -1.83 -25.14
CA THR A 233 -3.25 -2.86 -26.13
C THR A 233 -4.20 -4.04 -26.00
N ASP A 234 -4.86 -4.41 -27.08
CA ASP A 234 -5.68 -5.62 -27.13
C ASP A 234 -4.79 -6.87 -27.21
N LEU A 235 -5.06 -7.85 -26.35
CA LEU A 235 -4.41 -9.15 -26.33
C LEU A 235 -5.05 -10.06 -27.37
N MET A 236 -4.34 -10.24 -28.48
CA MET A 236 -4.75 -11.17 -29.54
C MET A 236 -3.65 -12.18 -29.84
N LEU A 237 -4.04 -13.45 -29.97
CA LEU A 237 -3.13 -14.49 -30.43
C LEU A 237 -2.78 -14.25 -31.89
N LYS A 238 -1.48 -14.25 -32.19
CA LYS A 238 -1.01 -14.02 -33.56
C LYS A 238 -1.43 -15.15 -34.52
N GLN A 239 -1.58 -16.40 -34.06
CA GLN A 239 -1.99 -17.57 -34.87
C GLN A 239 -2.59 -18.70 -33.98
N PRO A 240 -3.51 -19.56 -34.48
CA PRO A 240 -4.06 -19.63 -35.84
C PRO A 240 -5.39 -18.88 -36.05
N ALA A 241 -6.02 -18.38 -34.99
CA ALA A 241 -7.15 -17.46 -35.07
C ALA A 241 -6.81 -16.25 -34.23
N ASN A 242 -7.05 -15.05 -34.75
CA ASN A 242 -6.88 -13.76 -34.06
C ASN A 242 -7.92 -13.65 -32.93
N ARG A 243 -7.83 -14.57 -31.97
CA ARG A 243 -8.74 -14.77 -30.86
C ARG A 243 -8.26 -13.89 -29.72
N GLN A 244 -9.20 -13.17 -29.12
CA GLN A 244 -8.95 -12.41 -27.91
C GLN A 244 -8.59 -13.35 -26.78
N VAL A 245 -7.51 -13.01 -26.08
CA VAL A 245 -7.05 -13.74 -24.89
C VAL A 245 -7.47 -12.97 -23.66
N TYR A 246 -8.24 -13.63 -22.82
CA TYR A 246 -8.59 -13.11 -21.50
C TYR A 246 -7.54 -13.59 -20.51
N ALA A 247 -6.92 -12.66 -19.81
CA ALA A 247 -5.84 -12.94 -18.87
C ALA A 247 -6.30 -12.72 -17.42
N THR A 248 -5.88 -13.63 -16.55
CA THR A 248 -6.23 -13.64 -15.12
C THR A 248 -5.08 -13.15 -14.25
N CYS A 249 -3.84 -13.47 -14.63
CA CYS A 249 -2.65 -13.04 -13.91
C CYS A 249 -1.54 -12.59 -14.88
N LEU A 250 -0.69 -11.70 -14.38
CA LEU A 250 0.47 -11.17 -15.07
C LEU A 250 1.64 -11.15 -14.11
N ASP A 251 2.81 -11.55 -14.58
CA ASP A 251 4.06 -11.33 -13.87
C ASP A 251 5.18 -10.93 -14.84
N PHE A 252 6.16 -10.19 -14.31
CA PHE A 252 7.31 -9.70 -15.07
C PHE A 252 8.59 -10.39 -14.60
N GLN A 253 9.46 -10.73 -15.55
CA GLN A 253 10.74 -11.32 -15.20
C GLN A 253 11.63 -10.33 -14.43
N THR A 254 12.09 -10.74 -13.25
CA THR A 254 12.76 -9.91 -12.22
C THR A 254 14.11 -9.32 -12.65
N GLN A 255 14.71 -9.78 -13.75
CA GLN A 255 16.01 -9.30 -14.25
C GLN A 255 15.98 -7.92 -14.91
N CYS A 256 14.81 -7.28 -15.07
CA CYS A 256 14.68 -6.00 -15.76
C CYS A 256 14.58 -4.77 -14.84
N GLN A 257 14.92 -4.89 -13.54
CA GLN A 257 14.89 -3.75 -12.60
C GLN A 257 16.16 -2.89 -12.58
N THR A 258 17.24 -3.29 -13.25
CA THR A 258 18.47 -2.48 -13.40
C THR A 258 18.55 -1.85 -14.78
N GLU A 259 18.82 -0.55 -14.77
CA GLU A 259 18.77 0.42 -15.87
C GLU A 259 19.62 0.06 -17.11
N GLU A 260 19.12 0.48 -18.28
CA GLU A 260 19.82 1.27 -19.33
C GLU A 260 19.40 0.90 -20.76
N MET A 261 19.05 1.96 -21.49
CA MET A 261 19.00 2.16 -22.94
C MET A 261 19.21 0.96 -23.89
N GLY A 262 18.16 0.66 -24.67
CA GLY A 262 18.25 0.03 -25.98
C GLY A 262 18.01 -1.48 -26.01
N SER A 263 16.79 -1.89 -26.33
CA SER A 263 16.44 -3.29 -26.65
C SER A 263 16.57 -4.28 -25.48
N MET A 264 15.85 -4.05 -24.39
CA MET A 264 15.59 -5.11 -23.41
C MET A 264 14.14 -5.55 -23.55
N GLN A 265 13.95 -6.76 -24.09
CA GLN A 265 12.66 -7.40 -24.24
C GLN A 265 12.02 -7.50 -22.85
N LYS A 266 10.98 -6.71 -22.59
CA LYS A 266 10.16 -6.91 -21.40
C LYS A 266 9.38 -8.19 -21.63
N LEU A 267 9.94 -9.30 -21.16
CA LEU A 267 9.27 -10.59 -21.11
C LEU A 267 8.30 -10.56 -19.93
N ALA A 268 7.02 -10.44 -20.26
CA ALA A 268 5.93 -10.57 -19.32
C ALA A 268 5.23 -11.92 -19.57
N VAL A 269 4.86 -12.63 -18.52
CA VAL A 269 4.12 -13.89 -18.61
C VAL A 269 2.68 -13.63 -18.20
N LEU A 270 1.74 -14.06 -19.04
CA LEU A 270 0.30 -14.01 -18.80
C LEU A 270 -0.22 -15.42 -18.52
N GLY A 271 -1.05 -15.55 -17.49
CA GLY A 271 -1.95 -16.68 -17.36
C GLY A 271 -3.28 -16.34 -18.04
N ALA A 272 -3.71 -17.15 -19.01
CA ALA A 272 -4.99 -16.96 -19.68
C ALA A 272 -6.06 -17.92 -19.17
N GLU A 273 -7.33 -17.53 -19.33
CA GLU A 273 -8.49 -18.34 -18.95
C GLU A 273 -8.64 -19.63 -19.78
N ASP A 274 -7.95 -19.71 -20.92
CA ASP A 274 -7.90 -20.90 -21.77
C ASP A 274 -7.04 -22.03 -21.17
N GLY A 275 -6.38 -21.78 -20.04
CA GLY A 275 -5.49 -22.71 -19.36
C GLY A 275 -4.04 -22.69 -19.87
N TYR A 276 -3.71 -21.82 -20.83
CA TYR A 276 -2.36 -21.66 -21.35
C TYR A 276 -1.68 -20.43 -20.72
N CYS A 277 -0.35 -20.51 -20.58
CA CYS A 277 0.47 -19.34 -20.28
C CYS A 277 1.05 -18.76 -21.56
N HIS A 278 0.85 -17.46 -21.77
CA HIS A 278 1.36 -16.75 -22.94
C HIS A 278 2.49 -15.82 -22.51
N SER A 279 3.57 -15.77 -23.28
CA SER A 279 4.62 -14.76 -23.05
C SER A 279 4.40 -13.57 -23.99
N ILE A 280 4.39 -12.37 -23.44
CA ILE A 280 4.45 -11.14 -24.19
C ILE A 280 5.89 -10.67 -24.17
N ALA A 281 6.49 -10.58 -25.35
CA ALA A 281 7.68 -9.78 -25.57
C ALA A 281 7.23 -8.49 -26.27
N THR A 282 7.29 -7.35 -25.58
CA THR A 282 7.11 -6.06 -26.25
C THR A 282 8.38 -5.73 -27.02
N ASN A 283 8.36 -5.96 -28.34
CA ASN A 283 9.38 -5.45 -29.25
C ASN A 283 9.04 -3.99 -29.57
N LYS A 284 9.51 -3.06 -28.74
CA LYS A 284 9.64 -1.64 -29.06
C LYS A 284 10.87 -1.07 -28.38
#